data_AF-A0A6I1VZJ8-F1
#
_entry.id   AF-A0A6I1VZJ8-F1
#
_cell.length_a   1.000
_cell.length_b   1.000
_cell.length_c   1.000
_cell.angle_alpha   90.00
_cell.angle_beta   90.00
_cell.angle_gamma   90.00
#
_symmetry.space_group_name_H-M   'P 1'
#
loop_
_entity.id
_entity.type
_entity.pdbx_description
1 polymer ?
#
loop_
_entity_poly.entity_id
_entity_poly.type
_entity_poly.pdbx_seq_one_letter_code
_entity_poly.pdbx_strand_id
1 'polypeptide(L)'
;LDITDNLKDGALVPPLNVVRHDDDDPYLVVAADKGTATFSDIANGIAIDYGFWLGDAFASGGSAGYDHKKMGITARGAWVGVQRHFRERGINVQQDSISVVGVGDMAGDVFGNG
;
A
#
# COMPACT_ATOMS: atom_id res chain seq x y z
N LEU A 1 8.68 8.48 -17.50
CA LEU A 1 9.89 7.63 -17.67
C LEU A 1 9.33 6.24 -17.52
N ASP A 2 8.90 5.68 -18.63
CA ASP A 2 7.95 4.58 -18.63
C ASP A 2 8.79 3.34 -18.85
N ILE A 3 8.99 2.57 -17.78
CA ILE A 3 9.95 1.46 -17.73
C ILE A 3 9.28 0.08 -17.77
N THR A 4 7.94 0.05 -17.80
CA THR A 4 7.13 -1.18 -17.82
C THR A 4 6.44 -1.34 -19.17
N ASP A 5 6.10 -2.58 -19.52
CA ASP A 5 5.20 -2.84 -20.63
C ASP A 5 3.79 -2.32 -20.32
N ASN A 6 2.98 -2.08 -21.34
CA ASN A 6 1.58 -1.71 -21.20
C ASN A 6 0.70 -2.64 -22.05
N LEU A 7 -0.60 -2.66 -21.80
CA LEU A 7 -1.58 -3.38 -22.63
C LEU A 7 -2.49 -2.38 -23.35
N LYS A 8 -2.49 -2.42 -24.68
CA LYS A 8 -3.39 -1.61 -25.50
C LYS A 8 -4.23 -2.52 -26.39
N ASP A 9 -5.55 -2.48 -26.21
CA ASP A 9 -6.50 -3.33 -26.95
C ASP A 9 -6.15 -4.84 -26.86
N GLY A 10 -5.61 -5.27 -25.72
CA GLY A 10 -5.17 -6.65 -25.49
C GLY A 10 -3.80 -7.01 -26.07
N ALA A 11 -3.13 -6.08 -26.75
CA ALA A 11 -1.77 -6.25 -27.26
C ALA A 11 -0.74 -5.62 -26.33
N LEU A 12 0.38 -6.30 -26.13
CA LEU A 12 1.48 -5.80 -25.31
C LEU A 12 2.26 -4.70 -26.07
N VAL A 13 2.52 -3.60 -25.38
CA VAL A 13 3.22 -2.43 -25.90
C VAL A 13 4.43 -2.16 -25.01
N PRO A 14 5.65 -2.51 -25.46
CA PRO A 14 6.85 -2.25 -24.71
C PRO A 14 7.25 -0.77 -24.78
N PRO A 15 7.97 -0.25 -23.75
CA PRO A 15 8.41 1.13 -23.73
C PRO A 15 9.50 1.42 -24.77
N LEU A 16 9.46 2.63 -25.34
CA LEU A 16 10.43 3.06 -26.33
C LEU A 16 11.80 3.30 -25.68
N ASN A 17 12.87 2.83 -26.33
CA ASN A 17 14.26 3.00 -25.89
C ASN A 17 14.59 2.31 -24.54
N VAL A 18 13.86 1.25 -24.19
CA VAL A 18 14.16 0.42 -23.02
C VAL A 18 14.64 -0.95 -23.49
N VAL A 19 15.76 -1.40 -22.95
CA VAL A 19 16.24 -2.78 -23.12
C VAL A 19 15.58 -3.63 -22.05
N ARG A 20 14.83 -4.65 -22.48
CA ARG A 20 14.12 -5.57 -21.60
C ARG A 20 14.95 -6.83 -21.41
N HIS A 21 15.23 -7.16 -20.15
CA HIS A 21 15.99 -8.37 -19.78
C HIS A 21 15.09 -9.51 -19.32
N ASP A 22 13.91 -9.18 -18.80
CA ASP A 22 12.90 -10.11 -18.33
C ASP A 22 11.78 -10.31 -19.39
N ASP A 23 10.91 -11.27 -19.12
CA ASP A 23 9.73 -11.55 -19.95
C ASP A 23 8.73 -10.37 -19.96
N ASP A 24 7.68 -10.50 -20.78
CA ASP A 24 6.57 -9.54 -20.85
C ASP A 24 5.91 -9.36 -19.48
N ASP A 25 5.96 -8.13 -18.94
CA ASP A 25 5.32 -7.78 -17.66
C ASP A 25 4.62 -6.41 -17.75
N PRO A 26 3.33 -6.41 -18.12
CA PRO A 26 2.56 -5.19 -18.13
C PRO A 26 2.03 -4.81 -16.73
N TYR A 27 2.21 -5.65 -15.71
CA TYR A 27 1.57 -5.45 -14.40
C TYR A 27 2.38 -4.51 -13.51
N LEU A 28 2.27 -3.20 -13.76
CA LEU A 28 2.82 -2.17 -12.88
C LEU A 28 1.76 -1.65 -11.92
N VAL A 29 2.00 -1.82 -10.62
CA VAL A 29 1.17 -1.22 -9.57
C VAL A 29 2.07 -0.48 -8.60
N VAL A 30 1.78 0.79 -8.34
CA VAL A 30 2.49 1.58 -7.33
C VAL A 30 1.73 1.48 -6.01
N ALA A 31 2.42 1.48 -4.87
CA ALA A 31 1.78 1.55 -3.56
C ALA A 31 1.95 2.96 -2.98
N ALA A 32 0.90 3.47 -2.34
CA ALA A 32 0.98 4.76 -1.68
C ALA A 32 1.90 4.67 -0.46
N ASP A 33 2.69 5.71 -0.23
CA ASP A 33 3.61 5.83 0.90
C ASP A 33 3.32 7.10 1.72
N LYS A 34 4.06 7.32 2.80
CA LYS A 34 3.95 8.48 3.66
C LYS A 34 4.16 9.77 2.86
N GLY A 35 3.13 10.62 2.87
CA GLY A 35 3.12 11.90 2.14
C GLY A 35 2.56 11.81 0.72
N THR A 36 2.29 10.61 0.18
CA THR A 36 1.71 10.43 -1.16
C THR A 36 0.29 9.87 -1.19
N ALA A 37 -0.23 9.40 -0.05
CA ALA A 37 -1.60 8.88 0.06
C ALA A 37 -2.69 9.85 -0.44
N THR A 38 -2.50 11.16 -0.28
CA THR A 38 -3.43 12.19 -0.76
C THR A 38 -3.35 12.43 -2.27
N PHE A 39 -2.34 11.89 -2.95
CA PHE A 39 -2.13 12.07 -4.38
C PHE A 39 -2.71 10.92 -5.21
N SER A 40 -3.46 10.00 -4.60
CA SER A 40 -4.02 8.84 -5.29
C SER A 40 -4.91 9.25 -6.48
N ASP A 41 -5.76 10.27 -6.30
CA ASP A 41 -6.62 10.78 -7.38
C ASP A 41 -5.81 11.43 -8.51
N ILE A 42 -4.74 12.16 -8.17
CA ILE A 42 -3.86 12.80 -9.16
C ILE A 42 -3.12 11.72 -9.95
N ALA A 43 -2.60 10.71 -9.28
CA ALA A 43 -1.88 9.61 -9.92
C ALA A 43 -2.80 8.79 -10.82
N ASN A 44 -4.05 8.55 -10.41
CA ASN A 44 -5.04 7.85 -11.24
C ASN A 44 -5.44 8.66 -12.47
N GLY A 45 -5.58 9.99 -12.33
CA GLY A 45 -5.76 10.87 -13.48
C GLY A 45 -4.60 10.78 -14.47
N ILE A 46 -3.37 10.81 -13.97
CA ILE A 46 -2.16 10.64 -14.79
C ILE A 46 -2.14 9.26 -15.46
N ALA A 47 -2.52 8.18 -14.76
CA ALA A 47 -2.54 6.84 -15.35
C ALA A 47 -3.54 6.71 -16.49
N ILE A 48 -4.71 7.36 -16.38
CA ILE A 48 -5.69 7.44 -17.46
C ILE A 48 -5.16 8.26 -18.63
N ASP A 49 -4.57 9.44 -18.36
CA ASP A 49 -4.01 10.32 -19.40
C ASP A 49 -2.88 9.65 -20.20
N TYR A 50 -2.06 8.82 -19.53
CA TYR A 50 -1.01 8.03 -20.17
C TYR A 50 -1.51 6.74 -20.82
N GLY A 51 -2.79 6.38 -20.61
CA GLY A 51 -3.40 5.18 -21.18
C GLY A 51 -2.84 3.87 -20.60
N PHE A 52 -2.46 3.86 -19.31
CA PHE A 52 -2.09 2.60 -18.65
C PHE A 52 -3.31 1.68 -18.54
N TRP A 53 -3.13 0.43 -18.93
CA TRP A 53 -4.22 -0.54 -19.05
C TRP A 53 -4.97 -0.79 -17.74
N LEU A 54 -4.28 -0.70 -16.60
CA LEU A 54 -4.86 -0.91 -15.29
C LEU A 54 -5.77 0.26 -14.88
N GLY A 55 -5.52 1.46 -15.40
CA GLY A 55 -6.28 2.69 -15.08
C GLY A 55 -6.21 3.15 -13.62
N ASP A 56 -5.54 2.39 -12.74
CA ASP A 56 -5.32 2.68 -11.33
C ASP A 56 -3.81 2.73 -11.11
N ALA A 57 -3.28 3.90 -10.77
CA ALA A 57 -1.85 4.07 -10.50
C ALA A 57 -1.46 3.46 -9.16
N PHE A 58 -2.40 3.40 -8.21
CA PHE A 58 -2.14 2.89 -6.88
C PHE A 58 -2.90 1.60 -6.56
N ALA A 59 -2.25 0.66 -5.88
CA ALA A 59 -2.89 -0.49 -5.22
C ALA A 59 -3.85 -0.07 -4.08
N SER A 60 -4.25 1.21 -3.99
CA SER A 60 -5.03 1.77 -2.90
C SER A 60 -6.54 1.64 -3.12
N GLY A 61 -6.99 1.19 -4.29
CA GLY A 61 -8.42 1.01 -4.60
C GLY A 61 -9.13 2.29 -5.05
N GLY A 62 -8.42 3.19 -5.74
CA GLY A 62 -8.99 4.41 -6.31
C GLY A 62 -9.53 5.45 -5.32
N SER A 63 -10.37 6.37 -5.82
CA SER A 63 -11.08 7.40 -5.05
C SER A 63 -12.10 6.84 -4.04
N ALA A 64 -12.41 5.54 -4.14
CA ALA A 64 -13.19 4.75 -3.19
C ALA A 64 -12.31 3.83 -2.33
N GLY A 65 -11.00 4.00 -2.40
CA GLY A 65 -10.02 3.25 -1.65
C GLY A 65 -10.28 3.41 -0.17
N TYR A 66 -10.44 2.28 0.53
CA TYR A 66 -10.61 2.28 1.97
C TYR A 66 -9.53 3.14 2.61
N ASP A 67 -9.96 4.17 3.36
CA ASP A 67 -9.09 4.95 4.23
C ASP A 67 -8.66 4.02 5.39
N HIS A 68 -7.77 3.09 5.05
CA HIS A 68 -7.23 2.05 5.92
C HIS A 68 -6.47 2.67 7.10
N LYS A 69 -6.07 3.94 6.96
CA LYS A 69 -5.58 4.80 8.04
C LYS A 69 -6.72 5.23 8.97
N LYS A 70 -7.82 5.82 8.50
CA LYS A 70 -8.99 6.08 9.37
C LYS A 70 -9.50 4.81 10.06
N MET A 71 -9.41 3.67 9.39
CA MET A 71 -9.83 2.39 9.96
C MET A 71 -8.75 1.73 10.83
N GLY A 72 -7.52 2.24 10.86
CA GLY A 72 -6.41 1.68 11.65
C GLY A 72 -6.11 0.22 11.33
N ILE A 73 -6.25 -0.22 10.07
CA ILE A 73 -6.11 -1.64 9.69
C ILE A 73 -4.71 -2.15 10.05
N THR A 74 -3.67 -1.37 9.78
CA THR A 74 -2.28 -1.71 10.12
C THR A 74 -2.11 -1.87 11.63
N ALA A 75 -2.59 -0.91 12.42
CA ALA A 75 -2.55 -0.94 13.88
C ALA A 75 -3.28 -2.18 14.45
N ARG A 76 -4.48 -2.50 13.94
CA ARG A 76 -5.23 -3.69 14.36
C ARG A 76 -4.50 -4.99 14.00
N GLY A 77 -3.96 -5.08 12.79
CA GLY A 77 -3.22 -6.26 12.34
C GLY A 77 -1.96 -6.49 13.18
N ALA A 78 -1.20 -5.44 13.43
CA ALA A 78 0.00 -5.55 14.25
C ALA A 78 -0.34 -5.79 15.73
N TRP A 79 -1.48 -5.31 16.26
CA TRP A 79 -1.97 -5.70 17.59
C TRP A 79 -2.29 -7.20 17.71
N VAL A 80 -2.86 -7.81 16.67
CA VAL A 80 -3.06 -9.27 16.62
C VAL A 80 -1.71 -9.99 16.66
N GLY A 81 -0.70 -9.47 15.96
CA GLY A 81 0.67 -9.96 16.02
C GLY A 81 1.27 -9.90 17.44
N VAL A 82 1.11 -8.77 18.14
CA VAL A 82 1.54 -8.60 19.53
C VAL A 82 0.88 -9.62 20.45
N GLN A 83 -0.44 -9.79 20.36
CA GLN A 83 -1.18 -10.77 21.16
C GLN A 83 -0.66 -12.19 20.95
N ARG A 84 -0.38 -12.58 19.70
CA ARG A 84 0.19 -13.89 19.39
C ARG A 84 1.59 -14.05 19.99
N HIS A 85 2.46 -13.07 19.79
CA HIS A 85 3.84 -13.12 20.24
C HIS A 85 3.97 -13.27 21.76
N PHE A 86 3.15 -12.52 22.51
CA PHE A 86 3.19 -12.56 23.98
C PHE A 86 2.50 -13.80 24.56
N ARG A 87 1.50 -14.35 23.85
CA ARG A 87 0.87 -15.62 24.22
C ARG A 87 1.87 -16.77 24.23
N GLU A 88 2.82 -16.81 23.28
CA GLU A 88 3.90 -17.79 23.24
C GLU A 88 4.84 -17.68 24.46
N ARG A 89 4.81 -16.56 25.19
CA ARG A 89 5.57 -16.30 26.41
C ARG A 89 4.72 -16.40 27.69
N GLY A 90 3.46 -16.84 27.56
CA GLY A 90 2.52 -16.94 28.68
C GLY A 90 2.01 -15.60 29.21
N ILE A 91 2.21 -14.50 28.48
CA ILE A 91 1.75 -13.16 28.86
C ILE A 91 0.46 -12.84 28.10
N ASN A 92 -0.59 -12.48 28.84
CA ASN A 92 -1.83 -11.98 28.29
C ASN A 92 -1.82 -10.44 28.27
N VAL A 93 -1.43 -9.86 27.14
CA VAL A 93 -1.36 -8.39 26.96
C VAL A 93 -2.68 -7.64 27.16
N GLN A 94 -3.81 -8.35 27.27
CA GLN A 94 -5.12 -7.76 27.57
C GLN A 94 -5.44 -7.71 29.08
N GLN A 95 -4.62 -8.35 29.92
CA GLN A 95 -4.84 -8.48 31.37
C GLN A 95 -3.58 -8.13 32.18
N ASP A 96 -2.41 -8.47 31.66
CA ASP A 96 -1.12 -8.25 32.29
C ASP A 96 -0.59 -6.85 31.98
N SER A 97 0.15 -6.28 32.94
CA SER A 97 0.82 -5.00 32.73
C SER A 97 2.01 -5.16 31.79
N ILE A 98 2.03 -4.37 30.72
CA ILE A 98 3.12 -4.28 29.76
C ILE A 98 3.56 -2.83 29.57
N SER A 99 4.83 -2.63 29.23
CA SER A 99 5.34 -1.33 28.81
C SER A 99 5.36 -1.26 27.28
N VAL A 100 4.87 -0.14 26.74
CA VAL A 100 4.81 0.10 25.30
C VAL A 100 5.43 1.46 24.99
N VAL A 101 6.03 1.59 23.80
CA VAL A 101 6.58 2.86 23.31
C VAL A 101 5.82 3.22 22.05
N GLY A 102 5.14 4.37 22.07
CA GLY A 102 4.44 4.90 20.91
C GLY A 102 5.40 5.59 19.95
N VAL A 103 5.39 5.17 18.69
CA VAL A 103 6.16 5.79 17.61
C VAL A 103 5.23 5.99 16.42
N GLY A 104 4.96 7.25 16.06
CA GLY A 104 4.21 7.62 14.86
C GLY A 104 2.75 8.03 15.08
N ASP A 105 1.93 7.92 14.03
CA ASP A 105 0.56 8.46 13.93
C ASP A 105 -0.49 7.37 14.25
N MET A 106 -1.44 7.68 15.14
CA MET A 106 -2.54 6.82 15.60
C MET A 106 -3.38 6.20 14.49
N ALA A 107 -3.45 6.85 13.32
CA ALA A 107 -4.19 6.33 12.19
C ALA A 107 -3.47 5.12 11.52
N GLY A 108 -2.17 4.93 11.75
CA GLY A 108 -1.38 3.86 11.15
C GLY A 108 -0.67 2.94 12.13
N ASP A 109 -0.35 3.41 13.34
CA ASP A 109 0.55 2.74 14.27
C ASP A 109 -0.17 2.15 15.49
N VAL A 110 0.29 0.97 15.94
CA VAL A 110 -0.29 0.15 17.02
C VAL A 110 -0.42 0.88 18.36
N PHE A 111 0.48 1.84 18.61
CA PHE A 111 0.63 2.50 19.90
C PHE A 111 0.66 4.02 19.77
N GLY A 112 -0.09 4.57 18.81
CA GLY A 112 -0.09 6.01 18.57
C GLY A 112 -0.37 6.85 19.83
N ASN A 113 -0.01 8.13 19.74
CA ASN A 113 -0.49 9.16 20.65
C ASN A 113 -1.66 9.91 20.00
N GLY A 114 -2.78 9.94 20.72
CA GLY A 114 -3.92 10.84 20.55
C GLY A 114 -4.75 10.78 21.81
#